data_AF-A0A836H5V5-F1
#
_entry.id   AF-A0A836H5V5-F1
#
_cell.length_a   1.000
_cell.length_b   1.000
_cell.length_c   1.000
_cell.angle_alpha   90.00
_cell.angle_beta   90.00
_cell.angle_gamma   90.00
#
_symmetry.space_group_name_H-M   'P 1'
#
loop_
_entity.id
_entity.type
_entity.pdbx_description
1 polymer ?
#
loop_
_entity_poly.entity_id
_entity_poly.type
_entity_poly.pdbx_seq_one_letter_code
_entity_poly.pdbx_strand_id
1 'polypeptide(L)'
;MAVSTTAQKAGGSSSKPCEGRLHLVYAAHRRLEDELSTFLAFAAAAKKHDTNPASAIEGFSPWTGVMESAAKCADASSRCLRLFNPSRKISQFKGMNALAKLYGTSAAPHERVIAFLTHIGAAFDSVLPVEIALSGGYCLQRLDLSAADEYLVAFVRNWAALVALSDKQVDPFQTRLRDLLSTRNAQERFRLYFRAVVLLQIECAAQSGHNQHLSAVYNIQALDAILNPVAREELQKYQVTCLQESARHREVLSAVAAPLASTVAPSTMPTALVPCKQQEMQRETLTEAARESAATPSPSRRTNWRWNAIRIGVILLLAVLLRFTSGRFVRALKNALQITRAAPARRRTLTL
;
A
#
# COMPACT_ATOMS: atom_id res chain seq x y z
N MET A 1 68.25 20.94 12.67
CA MET A 1 68.05 19.98 11.56
C MET A 1 67.67 18.63 12.16
N ALA A 2 66.97 17.81 11.38
CA ALA A 2 66.35 16.51 11.70
C ALA A 2 64.89 16.57 12.21
N VAL A 3 63.98 16.54 11.24
CA VAL A 3 62.53 16.34 11.32
C VAL A 3 62.26 14.86 11.61
N SER A 4 61.48 14.57 12.66
CA SER A 4 60.91 13.23 12.90
C SER A 4 59.44 13.23 12.46
N THR A 5 59.18 12.57 11.34
CA THR A 5 57.85 12.35 10.76
C THR A 5 57.12 11.24 11.51
N THR A 6 56.00 11.58 12.12
CA THR A 6 55.02 10.67 12.70
C THR A 6 54.37 9.80 11.62
N ALA A 7 54.44 8.49 11.81
CA ALA A 7 53.79 7.49 10.97
C ALA A 7 52.26 7.63 10.98
N GLN A 8 51.69 7.73 9.78
CA GLN A 8 50.27 7.53 9.50
C GLN A 8 49.84 6.12 9.92
N LYS A 9 48.89 6.03 10.84
CA LYS A 9 48.04 4.83 11.00
C LYS A 9 46.67 5.16 10.42
N ALA A 10 46.49 4.85 9.14
CA ALA A 10 45.17 4.81 8.53
C ALA A 10 44.40 3.62 9.13
N GLY A 11 43.30 3.90 9.82
CA GLY A 11 42.42 2.89 10.37
C GLY A 11 41.01 3.43 10.52
N GLY A 12 40.07 2.81 9.79
CA GLY A 12 38.64 2.95 10.09
C GLY A 12 37.79 3.43 8.91
N SER A 13 37.61 2.59 7.91
CA SER A 13 36.43 2.66 7.04
C SER A 13 35.17 2.48 7.90
N SER A 14 34.47 3.57 8.17
CA SER A 14 33.19 3.57 8.88
C SER A 14 32.11 2.87 8.04
N SER A 15 31.90 1.58 8.29
CA SER A 15 30.77 0.80 7.80
C SER A 15 29.65 0.77 8.84
N LYS A 16 28.91 1.88 9.05
CA LYS A 16 27.72 1.90 9.94
C LYS A 16 26.46 2.64 9.44
N PRO A 17 26.00 2.49 8.19
CA PRO A 17 24.62 2.85 7.83
C PRO A 17 23.60 1.72 8.15
N CYS A 18 24.03 0.46 8.30
CA CYS A 18 23.12 -0.69 8.39
C CYS A 18 22.57 -0.98 9.79
N GLU A 19 23.33 -0.70 10.86
CA GLU A 19 22.91 -0.92 12.25
C GLU A 19 21.76 0.01 12.66
N GLY A 20 21.82 1.28 12.25
CA GLY A 20 20.79 2.27 12.58
C GLY A 20 19.41 1.93 12.02
N ARG A 21 19.34 1.41 10.79
CA ARG A 21 18.05 1.02 10.19
C ARG A 21 17.42 -0.21 10.86
N LEU A 22 18.23 -1.17 11.30
CA LEU A 22 17.69 -2.33 12.02
C LEU A 22 17.11 -1.92 13.38
N HIS A 23 17.77 -1.00 14.07
CA HIS A 23 17.26 -0.43 15.31
C HIS A 23 15.91 0.27 15.10
N LEU A 24 15.77 1.06 14.02
CA LEU A 24 14.49 1.69 13.67
C LEU A 24 13.38 0.67 13.40
N VAL A 25 13.70 -0.45 12.75
CA VAL A 25 12.73 -1.54 12.52
C VAL A 25 12.26 -2.11 13.85
N TYR A 26 13.18 -2.47 14.75
CA TYR A 26 12.80 -2.99 16.07
C TYR A 26 11.99 -1.98 16.89
N ALA A 27 12.39 -0.71 16.92
CA ALA A 27 11.68 0.32 17.64
C ALA A 27 10.26 0.55 17.09
N ALA A 28 10.09 0.53 15.76
CA ALA A 28 8.78 0.67 15.14
C ALA A 28 7.85 -0.50 15.48
N HIS A 29 8.35 -1.74 15.44
CA HIS A 29 7.54 -2.93 15.75
C HIS A 29 7.23 -3.01 17.24
N ARG A 30 8.19 -2.69 18.11
CA ARG A 30 7.93 -2.64 19.56
C ARG A 30 6.82 -1.63 19.87
N ARG A 31 6.90 -0.43 19.29
CA ARG A 31 5.84 0.56 19.42
C ARG A 31 4.50 0.04 18.91
N LEU A 32 4.46 -0.67 17.79
CA LEU A 32 3.21 -1.25 17.29
C LEU A 32 2.62 -2.27 18.27
N GLU A 33 3.43 -3.16 18.84
CA GLU A 33 2.97 -4.14 19.85
C GLU A 33 2.43 -3.44 21.11
N ASP A 34 3.12 -2.41 21.59
CA ASP A 34 2.69 -1.65 22.77
C ASP A 34 1.34 -0.94 22.53
N GLU A 35 1.16 -0.34 21.34
CA GLU A 35 -0.08 0.34 20.96
C GLU A 35 -1.22 -0.67 20.71
N LEU A 36 -0.95 -1.83 20.11
CA LEU A 36 -1.92 -2.92 19.94
C LEU A 36 -2.36 -3.48 21.30
N SER A 37 -1.44 -3.69 22.23
CA SER A 37 -1.77 -4.11 23.59
C SER A 37 -2.65 -3.08 24.29
N THR A 38 -2.36 -1.80 24.10
CA THR A 38 -3.16 -0.69 24.66
C THR A 38 -4.56 -0.67 24.04
N PHE A 39 -4.67 -0.82 22.72
CA PHE A 39 -5.95 -0.92 22.02
C PHE A 39 -6.78 -2.10 22.54
N LEU A 40 -6.19 -3.29 22.65
CA LEU A 40 -6.89 -4.49 23.12
C LEU A 40 -7.40 -4.33 24.55
N ALA A 41 -6.65 -3.65 25.43
CA ALA A 41 -7.09 -3.33 26.78
C ALA A 41 -8.32 -2.40 26.79
N PHE A 42 -8.30 -1.33 25.98
CA PHE A 42 -9.46 -0.44 25.83
C PHE A 42 -10.65 -1.12 25.16
N ALA A 43 -10.42 -1.97 24.15
CA ALA A 43 -11.46 -2.75 23.49
C ALA A 43 -12.15 -3.70 24.48
N ALA A 44 -11.37 -4.40 25.31
CA ALA A 44 -11.91 -5.26 26.36
C ALA A 44 -12.72 -4.46 27.40
N ALA A 45 -12.25 -3.27 27.80
CA ALA A 45 -12.99 -2.38 28.69
C ALA A 45 -14.30 -1.87 28.04
N ALA A 46 -14.27 -1.53 26.75
CA ALA A 46 -15.43 -1.08 25.99
C ALA A 46 -16.49 -2.19 25.85
N LYS A 47 -16.08 -3.42 25.53
CA LYS A 47 -16.98 -4.59 25.49
C LYS A 47 -17.67 -4.83 26.84
N LYS A 48 -16.91 -4.72 27.95
CA LYS A 48 -17.47 -4.84 29.30
C LYS A 48 -18.43 -3.71 29.64
N HIS A 49 -18.07 -2.48 29.31
CA HIS A 49 -18.88 -1.29 29.54
C HIS A 49 -20.24 -1.38 28.83
N ASP A 50 -20.26 -1.87 27.59
CA ASP A 50 -21.50 -2.01 26.82
C ASP A 50 -22.39 -3.16 27.33
N THR A 51 -21.80 -4.15 28.00
CA THR A 51 -22.55 -5.26 28.62
C THR A 51 -23.09 -4.88 30.00
N ASN A 52 -22.41 -4.00 30.76
CA ASN A 52 -22.82 -3.59 32.09
C ASN A 52 -22.60 -2.07 32.33
N PRO A 53 -23.50 -1.21 31.80
CA PRO A 53 -23.35 0.24 31.86
C PRO A 53 -23.43 0.82 33.28
N ALA A 54 -23.96 0.07 34.26
CA ALA A 54 -24.03 0.51 35.66
C ALA A 54 -22.66 0.53 36.38
N SER A 55 -21.62 -0.04 35.77
CA SER A 55 -20.24 -0.02 36.27
C SER A 55 -19.38 1.12 35.71
N ALA A 56 -19.96 1.96 34.86
CA ALA A 56 -19.27 3.09 34.26
C ALA A 56 -18.96 4.14 35.33
N ILE A 57 -17.66 4.36 35.59
CA ILE A 57 -17.19 5.48 36.38
C ILE A 57 -17.64 6.76 35.65
N GLU A 58 -18.40 7.64 36.34
CA GLU A 58 -18.90 8.88 35.76
C GLU A 58 -17.78 9.65 35.04
N GLY A 59 -18.00 9.96 33.76
CA GLY A 59 -17.08 10.76 32.95
C GLY A 59 -15.99 9.99 32.19
N PHE A 60 -15.81 8.67 32.38
CA PHE A 60 -14.85 7.88 31.60
C PHE A 60 -15.54 7.02 30.53
N SER A 61 -15.31 7.34 29.25
CA SER A 61 -15.72 6.50 28.13
C SER A 61 -14.54 5.70 27.59
N PRO A 62 -14.52 4.36 27.74
CA PRO A 62 -13.44 3.53 27.18
C PRO A 62 -13.32 3.66 25.66
N TRP A 63 -14.42 4.04 24.99
CA TRP A 63 -14.46 4.28 23.54
C TRP A 63 -13.57 5.44 23.09
N THR A 64 -13.35 6.45 23.94
CA THR A 64 -12.37 7.51 23.64
C THR A 64 -10.96 6.92 23.56
N GLY A 65 -10.60 6.06 24.52
CA GLY A 65 -9.32 5.35 24.52
C GLY A 65 -9.17 4.37 23.34
N VAL A 66 -10.25 3.68 22.95
CA VAL A 66 -10.28 2.84 21.73
C VAL A 66 -9.93 3.66 20.50
N MET A 67 -10.54 4.83 20.30
CA MET A 67 -10.30 5.66 19.12
C MET A 67 -8.90 6.28 19.07
N GLU A 68 -8.40 6.75 20.22
CA GLU A 68 -7.04 7.28 20.30
C GLU A 68 -5.97 6.20 20.04
N SER A 69 -6.14 5.02 20.64
CA SER A 69 -5.23 3.89 20.43
C SER A 69 -5.32 3.32 19.01
N ALA A 70 -6.51 3.30 18.39
CA ALA A 70 -6.69 2.93 16.99
C ALA A 70 -5.88 3.84 16.05
N ALA A 71 -5.94 5.16 16.26
CA ALA A 71 -5.16 6.11 15.47
C ALA A 71 -3.64 5.91 15.65
N LYS A 72 -3.17 5.67 16.87
CA LYS A 72 -1.75 5.36 17.15
C LYS A 72 -1.31 4.05 16.51
N CYS A 73 -2.15 3.02 16.54
CA CYS A 73 -1.93 1.76 15.84
C CYS A 73 -1.81 1.97 14.33
N ALA A 74 -2.64 2.85 13.75
CA ALA A 74 -2.57 3.18 12.32
C ALA A 74 -1.21 3.81 11.95
N ASP A 75 -0.77 4.80 12.73
CA ASP A 75 0.54 5.42 12.55
C ASP A 75 1.70 4.44 12.74
N ALA A 76 1.64 3.59 13.77
CA ALA A 76 2.67 2.59 14.05
C ALA A 76 2.73 1.52 12.94
N SER A 77 1.59 1.06 12.45
CA SER A 77 1.49 0.11 11.33
C SER A 77 2.06 0.70 10.04
N SER A 78 1.70 1.94 9.71
CA SER A 78 2.24 2.65 8.54
C SER A 78 3.76 2.79 8.64
N ARG A 79 4.31 3.10 9.82
CA ARG A 79 5.77 3.14 10.04
C ARG A 79 6.44 1.78 9.79
N CYS A 80 5.85 0.68 10.27
CA CYS A 80 6.38 -0.67 10.04
C CYS A 80 6.42 -1.00 8.53
N LEU A 81 5.32 -0.74 7.82
CA LEU A 81 5.20 -0.96 6.37
C LEU A 81 6.15 -0.07 5.53
N ARG A 82 6.42 1.16 5.97
CA ARG A 82 7.41 2.05 5.32
C ARG A 82 8.84 1.57 5.51
N LEU A 83 9.15 0.96 6.66
CA LEU A 83 10.47 0.42 6.97
C LEU A 83 10.71 -0.95 6.36
N PHE A 84 9.63 -1.65 5.98
CA PHE A 84 9.67 -2.96 5.35
C PHE A 84 10.68 -3.00 4.19
N ASN A 85 11.47 -4.07 4.16
CA ASN A 85 12.42 -4.33 3.09
C ASN A 85 12.28 -5.80 2.69
N PRO A 86 11.84 -6.10 1.45
CA PRO A 86 11.53 -7.46 1.02
C PRO A 86 12.75 -8.39 1.06
N SER A 87 13.95 -7.86 0.83
CA SER A 87 15.21 -8.62 0.83
C SER A 87 15.78 -8.85 2.23
N ARG A 88 15.30 -8.12 3.24
CA ARG A 88 15.82 -8.24 4.60
C ARG A 88 15.19 -9.44 5.30
N LYS A 89 16.05 -10.26 5.91
CA LYS A 89 15.67 -11.35 6.81
C LYS A 89 16.04 -10.96 8.23
N ILE A 90 15.13 -11.15 9.17
CA ILE A 90 15.38 -10.96 10.60
C ILE A 90 15.10 -12.31 11.25
N SER A 91 16.06 -12.84 12.01
CA SER A 91 15.93 -14.13 12.71
C SER A 91 15.59 -13.96 14.19
N GLN A 92 15.93 -12.81 14.79
CA GLN A 92 15.69 -12.51 16.19
C GLN A 92 14.45 -11.64 16.35
N PHE A 93 13.29 -12.24 16.61
CA PHE A 93 12.04 -11.49 16.71
C PHE A 93 11.78 -10.85 18.07
N LYS A 94 12.53 -11.25 19.12
CA LYS A 94 12.42 -10.71 20.49
C LYS A 94 10.97 -10.69 21.03
N GLY A 95 10.18 -11.71 20.70
CA GLY A 95 8.77 -11.82 21.12
C GLY A 95 7.79 -10.92 20.36
N MET A 96 8.23 -10.14 19.37
CA MET A 96 7.34 -9.28 18.56
C MET A 96 6.68 -10.10 17.44
N ASN A 97 5.39 -10.39 17.59
CA ASN A 97 4.60 -11.16 16.65
C ASN A 97 4.44 -10.44 15.30
N ALA A 98 4.16 -9.15 15.31
CA ALA A 98 4.03 -8.33 14.11
C ALA A 98 5.34 -8.31 13.30
N LEU A 99 6.49 -8.26 13.99
CA LEU A 99 7.81 -8.35 13.35
C LEU A 99 8.03 -9.74 12.72
N ALA A 100 7.65 -10.80 13.43
CA ALA A 100 7.75 -12.17 12.94
C ALA A 100 6.89 -12.39 11.68
N LYS A 101 5.67 -11.85 11.64
CA LYS A 101 4.79 -11.91 10.46
C LYS A 101 5.40 -11.19 9.26
N LEU A 102 5.97 -10.00 9.48
CA LEU A 102 6.46 -9.16 8.39
C LEU A 102 7.86 -9.57 7.87
N TYR A 103 8.75 -10.04 8.75
CA TYR A 103 10.15 -10.38 8.41
C TYR A 103 10.50 -11.87 8.51
N GLY A 104 9.51 -12.72 8.82
CA GLY A 104 9.67 -14.18 8.78
C GLY A 104 10.21 -14.66 7.42
N THR A 105 10.80 -15.85 7.40
CA THR A 105 11.50 -16.39 6.23
C THR A 105 10.68 -17.38 5.41
N SER A 106 9.46 -17.70 5.83
CA SER A 106 8.67 -18.81 5.30
C SER A 106 7.77 -18.46 4.11
N ALA A 107 7.72 -17.19 3.68
CA ALA A 107 6.72 -16.71 2.74
C ALA A 107 7.29 -15.63 1.81
N ALA A 108 6.65 -15.44 0.65
CA ALA A 108 6.97 -14.38 -0.29
C ALA A 108 6.78 -12.99 0.35
N PRO A 109 7.45 -11.93 -0.13
CA PRO A 109 7.32 -10.61 0.46
C PRO A 109 5.90 -10.07 0.56
N HIS A 110 5.05 -10.27 -0.46
CA HIS A 110 3.66 -9.83 -0.43
C HIS A 110 2.82 -10.64 0.58
N GLU A 111 3.02 -11.96 0.66
CA GLU A 111 2.36 -12.83 1.64
C GLU A 111 2.68 -12.43 3.09
N ARG A 112 3.93 -12.03 3.36
CA ARG A 112 4.33 -11.52 4.69
C ARG A 112 3.62 -10.23 5.06
N VAL A 113 3.43 -9.33 4.08
CA VAL A 113 2.65 -8.11 4.28
C VAL A 113 1.18 -8.44 4.52
N ILE A 114 0.59 -9.37 3.77
CA ILE A 114 -0.78 -9.84 4.01
C ILE A 114 -0.90 -10.44 5.42
N ALA A 115 0.01 -11.35 5.80
CA ALA A 115 0.00 -11.96 7.13
C ALA A 115 0.14 -10.94 8.27
N PHE A 116 0.93 -9.89 8.07
CA PHE A 116 1.04 -8.76 8.98
C PHE A 116 -0.28 -7.96 9.08
N LEU A 117 -0.90 -7.64 7.94
CA LEU A 117 -2.17 -6.91 7.89
C LEU A 117 -3.33 -7.72 8.48
N THR A 118 -3.39 -9.03 8.22
CA THR A 118 -4.37 -9.94 8.82
C THR A 118 -4.18 -10.04 10.33
N HIS A 119 -2.92 -10.11 10.81
CA HIS A 119 -2.63 -10.12 12.24
C HIS A 119 -3.12 -8.85 12.94
N ILE A 120 -2.89 -7.67 12.35
CA ILE A 120 -3.43 -6.41 12.87
C ILE A 120 -4.95 -6.42 12.78
N GLY A 121 -5.53 -6.82 11.64
CA GLY A 121 -6.99 -6.89 11.45
C GLY A 121 -7.68 -7.73 12.51
N ALA A 122 -7.09 -8.86 12.90
CA ALA A 122 -7.61 -9.70 13.98
C ALA A 122 -7.66 -8.97 15.33
N ALA A 123 -6.69 -8.10 15.64
CA ALA A 123 -6.73 -7.29 16.86
C ALA A 123 -7.88 -6.28 16.87
N PHE A 124 -8.33 -5.83 15.69
CA PHE A 124 -9.48 -4.92 15.52
C PHE A 124 -10.81 -5.66 15.30
N ASP A 125 -10.91 -6.94 15.67
CA ASP A 125 -12.09 -7.78 15.41
C ASP A 125 -12.53 -7.73 13.93
N SER A 126 -11.57 -7.71 13.01
CA SER A 126 -11.76 -7.58 11.55
C SER A 126 -12.25 -6.21 11.04
N VAL A 127 -12.45 -5.22 11.91
CA VAL A 127 -12.77 -3.83 11.52
C VAL A 127 -11.49 -3.02 11.40
N LEU A 128 -10.69 -3.34 10.37
CA LEU A 128 -9.38 -2.71 10.16
C LEU A 128 -9.54 -1.22 9.77
N PRO A 129 -8.86 -0.28 10.47
CA PRO A 129 -8.83 1.13 10.07
C PRO A 129 -8.36 1.33 8.62
N VAL A 130 -9.03 2.22 7.90
CA VAL A 130 -8.83 2.42 6.45
C VAL A 130 -7.40 2.90 6.14
N GLU A 131 -6.79 3.68 7.03
CA GLU A 131 -5.42 4.16 6.91
C GLU A 131 -4.39 3.02 6.91
N ILE A 132 -4.66 1.96 7.69
CA ILE A 132 -3.83 0.76 7.72
C ILE A 132 -3.98 -0.01 6.42
N ALA A 133 -5.23 -0.18 5.96
CA ALA A 133 -5.51 -0.84 4.70
C ALA A 133 -4.88 -0.13 3.51
N LEU A 134 -4.96 1.20 3.45
CA LEU A 134 -4.32 2.01 2.42
C LEU A 134 -2.79 1.88 2.46
N SER A 135 -2.19 1.98 3.65
CA SER A 135 -0.73 1.79 3.81
C SER A 135 -0.29 0.38 3.40
N GLY A 136 -1.11 -0.62 3.70
CA GLY A 136 -0.94 -2.01 3.30
C GLY A 136 -1.01 -2.19 1.78
N GLY A 137 -2.04 -1.62 1.16
CA GLY A 137 -2.23 -1.59 -0.29
C GLY A 137 -1.04 -0.99 -1.01
N TYR A 138 -0.55 0.19 -0.60
CA TYR A 138 0.65 0.79 -1.20
C TYR A 138 1.91 -0.05 -0.98
N CYS A 139 2.00 -0.76 0.14
CA CYS A 139 3.09 -1.69 0.35
C CYS A 139 3.03 -2.85 -0.64
N LEU A 140 1.84 -3.46 -0.79
CA LEU A 140 1.60 -4.57 -1.70
C LEU A 140 1.78 -4.14 -3.16
N GLN A 141 1.26 -2.99 -3.59
CA GLN A 141 1.38 -2.49 -4.96
C GLN A 141 2.83 -2.44 -5.44
N ARG A 142 3.76 -2.11 -4.54
CA ARG A 142 5.22 -2.06 -4.83
C ARG A 142 5.87 -3.44 -4.93
N LEU A 143 5.24 -4.47 -4.40
CA LEU A 143 5.74 -5.84 -4.34
C LEU A 143 5.09 -6.71 -5.40
N ASP A 144 3.76 -6.63 -5.51
CA ASP A 144 2.91 -7.45 -6.35
C ASP A 144 1.55 -6.73 -6.56
N LEU A 145 1.27 -6.35 -7.81
CA LEU A 145 0.04 -5.65 -8.19
C LEU A 145 -1.21 -6.53 -8.03
N SER A 146 -1.08 -7.83 -8.31
CA SER A 146 -2.19 -8.80 -8.20
C SER A 146 -2.60 -8.97 -6.75
N ALA A 147 -1.61 -9.18 -5.87
CA ALA A 147 -1.85 -9.34 -4.44
C ALA A 147 -2.42 -8.06 -3.81
N ALA A 148 -1.99 -6.88 -4.29
CA ALA A 148 -2.53 -5.60 -3.85
C ALA A 148 -4.02 -5.44 -4.22
N ASP A 149 -4.37 -5.75 -5.47
CA ASP A 149 -5.75 -5.72 -5.95
C ASP A 149 -6.65 -6.69 -5.14
N GLU A 150 -6.27 -7.96 -5.03
CA GLU A 150 -7.04 -8.96 -4.27
C GLU A 150 -7.27 -8.54 -2.81
N TYR A 151 -6.22 -8.03 -2.15
CA TYR A 151 -6.31 -7.52 -0.78
C TYR A 151 -7.28 -6.34 -0.68
N LEU A 152 -7.19 -5.36 -1.58
CA LEU A 152 -8.02 -4.17 -1.52
C LEU A 152 -9.49 -4.47 -1.88
N VAL A 153 -9.74 -5.36 -2.85
CA VAL A 153 -11.09 -5.85 -3.16
C VAL A 153 -11.71 -6.53 -1.95
N ALA A 154 -10.96 -7.43 -1.29
CA ALA A 154 -11.44 -8.10 -0.08
C ALA A 154 -11.75 -7.08 1.04
N PHE A 155 -10.87 -6.09 1.24
CA PHE A 155 -11.09 -5.02 2.20
C PHE A 155 -12.36 -4.20 1.90
N VAL A 156 -12.55 -3.75 0.65
CA VAL A 156 -13.72 -2.96 0.25
C VAL A 156 -15.01 -3.77 0.41
N ARG A 157 -15.00 -5.06 0.02
CA ARG A 157 -16.15 -5.96 0.20
C ARG A 157 -16.49 -6.16 1.67
N ASN A 158 -15.50 -6.38 2.53
CA ASN A 158 -15.72 -6.56 3.96
C ASN A 158 -16.32 -5.29 4.59
N TRP A 159 -15.79 -4.12 4.25
CA TRP A 159 -16.36 -2.84 4.73
C TRP A 159 -17.77 -2.60 4.22
N ALA A 160 -18.04 -2.89 2.95
CA ALA A 160 -19.38 -2.80 2.38
C ALA A 160 -20.36 -3.76 3.07
N ALA A 161 -19.95 -5.01 3.33
CA ALA A 161 -20.76 -5.98 4.04
C ALA A 161 -21.07 -5.51 5.47
N LEU A 162 -20.08 -4.96 6.19
CA LEU A 162 -20.28 -4.39 7.52
C LEU A 162 -21.29 -3.24 7.52
N VAL A 163 -21.38 -2.46 6.45
CA VAL A 163 -22.37 -1.36 6.32
C VAL A 163 -23.75 -1.88 5.92
N ALA A 164 -23.81 -2.93 5.10
CA ALA A 164 -25.07 -3.49 4.59
C ALA A 164 -25.81 -4.36 5.61
N LEU A 165 -25.09 -4.96 6.57
CA LEU A 165 -25.72 -5.78 7.61
C LEU A 165 -26.54 -4.91 8.57
N SER A 166 -27.74 -5.37 8.88
CA SER A 166 -28.59 -4.77 9.93
C SER A 166 -27.90 -4.91 11.29
N ASP A 167 -28.07 -3.93 12.18
CA ASP A 167 -27.54 -3.90 13.56
C ASP A 167 -27.84 -5.19 14.37
N LYS A 168 -28.80 -6.01 13.94
CA LYS A 168 -29.15 -7.29 14.57
C LYS A 168 -28.26 -8.48 14.20
N GLN A 169 -27.41 -8.39 13.17
CA GLN A 169 -26.61 -9.51 12.66
C GLN A 169 -25.10 -9.37 12.89
N VAL A 170 -24.62 -8.20 13.28
CA VAL A 170 -23.19 -7.91 13.49
C VAL A 170 -22.90 -7.82 14.98
N ASP A 171 -21.71 -8.27 15.38
CA ASP A 171 -21.20 -8.08 16.74
C ASP A 171 -21.32 -6.60 17.17
N PRO A 172 -21.94 -6.29 18.32
CA PRO A 172 -22.20 -4.91 18.74
C PRO A 172 -20.94 -4.05 18.84
N PHE A 173 -19.81 -4.67 19.21
CA PHE A 173 -18.53 -3.96 19.29
C PHE A 173 -18.01 -3.62 17.89
N GLN A 174 -18.09 -4.54 16.92
CA GLN A 174 -17.71 -4.27 15.53
C GLN A 174 -18.56 -3.12 14.93
N THR A 175 -19.87 -3.15 15.15
CA THR A 175 -20.80 -2.10 14.69
C THR A 175 -20.40 -0.73 15.25
N ARG A 176 -20.18 -0.66 16.56
CA ARG A 176 -19.81 0.60 17.23
C ARG A 176 -18.42 1.10 16.85
N LEU A 177 -17.45 0.20 16.73
CA LEU A 177 -16.10 0.53 16.28
C LEU A 177 -16.12 1.08 14.85
N ARG A 178 -16.85 0.42 13.93
CA ARG A 178 -17.10 0.89 12.56
C ARG A 178 -17.70 2.30 12.56
N ASP A 179 -18.74 2.51 13.35
CA ASP A 179 -19.43 3.79 13.41
C ASP A 179 -18.50 4.89 13.89
N LEU A 180 -17.75 4.66 14.97
CA LEU A 180 -16.80 5.62 15.51
C LEU A 180 -15.69 5.96 14.52
N LEU A 181 -15.14 4.97 13.81
CA LEU A 181 -14.18 5.17 12.72
C LEU A 181 -14.77 5.99 11.55
N SER A 182 -16.10 6.05 11.45
CA SER A 182 -16.85 6.72 10.37
C SER A 182 -17.61 7.99 10.82
N THR A 183 -17.50 8.43 12.09
CA THR A 183 -18.28 9.54 12.69
C THR A 183 -17.92 10.93 12.16
N ARG A 184 -18.86 11.89 12.22
CA ARG A 184 -18.84 13.23 11.57
C ARG A 184 -17.47 13.97 11.42
N ASN A 185 -16.62 14.06 12.44
CA ASN A 185 -15.28 14.69 12.31
C ASN A 185 -14.22 13.74 11.72
N ALA A 186 -14.38 12.44 11.94
CA ALA A 186 -13.61 11.37 11.30
C ALA A 186 -14.15 11.02 9.91
N GLN A 187 -15.38 11.43 9.57
CA GLN A 187 -16.13 10.97 8.40
C GLN A 187 -15.53 11.49 7.10
N GLU A 188 -15.11 12.76 7.06
CA GLU A 188 -14.43 13.32 5.89
C GLU A 188 -13.09 12.62 5.66
N ARG A 189 -12.32 12.41 6.74
CA ARG A 189 -11.04 11.71 6.70
C ARG A 189 -11.22 10.26 6.26
N PHE A 190 -12.18 9.56 6.84
CA PHE A 190 -12.57 8.20 6.48
C PHE A 190 -12.95 8.11 5.00
N ARG A 191 -13.85 8.97 4.52
CA ARG A 191 -14.26 9.01 3.11
C ARG A 191 -13.09 9.29 2.19
N LEU A 192 -12.18 10.19 2.58
CA LEU A 192 -10.98 10.50 1.80
C LEU A 192 -10.06 9.28 1.70
N TYR A 193 -9.78 8.59 2.80
CA TYR A 193 -8.95 7.39 2.78
C TYR A 193 -9.63 6.21 2.09
N PHE A 194 -10.94 6.04 2.27
CA PHE A 194 -11.70 4.99 1.63
C PHE A 194 -11.74 5.19 0.11
N ARG A 195 -11.96 6.44 -0.33
CA ARG A 195 -11.82 6.79 -1.75
C ARG A 195 -10.40 6.49 -2.26
N ALA A 196 -9.36 6.82 -1.51
CA ALA A 196 -7.98 6.51 -1.90
C ALA A 196 -7.72 5.00 -2.01
N VAL A 197 -8.33 4.19 -1.14
CA VAL A 197 -8.29 2.72 -1.22
C VAL A 197 -8.93 2.23 -2.51
N VAL A 198 -10.12 2.75 -2.87
CA VAL A 198 -10.80 2.37 -4.11
C VAL A 198 -10.01 2.81 -5.35
N LEU A 199 -9.46 4.03 -5.36
CA LEU A 199 -8.55 4.50 -6.43
C LEU A 199 -7.36 3.55 -6.62
N LEU A 200 -6.69 3.21 -5.52
CA LEU A 200 -5.54 2.31 -5.55
C LEU A 200 -5.92 0.91 -6.03
N GLN A 201 -7.09 0.39 -5.64
CA GLN A 201 -7.60 -0.89 -6.13
C GLN A 201 -7.80 -0.87 -7.65
N ILE A 202 -8.41 0.19 -8.18
CA ILE A 202 -8.62 0.37 -9.62
C ILE A 202 -7.30 0.40 -10.38
N GLU A 203 -6.31 1.15 -9.87
CA GLU A 203 -4.96 1.19 -10.44
C GLU A 203 -4.34 -0.21 -10.49
N CYS A 204 -4.39 -0.93 -9.37
CA CYS A 204 -3.80 -2.27 -9.26
C CYS A 204 -4.48 -3.26 -10.22
N ALA A 205 -5.83 -3.30 -10.24
CA ALA A 205 -6.59 -4.18 -11.13
C ALA A 205 -6.35 -3.89 -12.61
N ALA A 206 -6.32 -2.60 -12.99
CA ALA A 206 -6.08 -2.21 -14.37
C ALA A 206 -4.66 -2.59 -14.85
N GLN A 207 -3.66 -2.47 -13.96
CA GLN A 207 -2.27 -2.81 -14.27
C GLN A 207 -1.99 -4.32 -14.21
N SER A 208 -2.67 -5.08 -13.35
CA SER A 208 -2.56 -6.55 -13.28
C SER A 208 -3.38 -7.27 -14.35
N GLY A 209 -4.36 -6.59 -14.97
CA GLY A 209 -5.27 -7.17 -15.97
C GLY A 209 -6.51 -7.83 -15.38
N HIS A 210 -6.80 -7.61 -14.09
CA HIS A 210 -7.96 -8.15 -13.38
C HIS A 210 -9.25 -7.36 -13.66
N ASN A 211 -9.69 -7.35 -14.91
CA ASN A 211 -10.87 -6.57 -15.34
C ASN A 211 -12.16 -6.97 -14.60
N GLN A 212 -12.26 -8.22 -14.11
CA GLN A 212 -13.42 -8.69 -13.33
C GLN A 212 -13.54 -7.98 -11.98
N HIS A 213 -12.42 -7.66 -11.33
CA HIS A 213 -12.40 -6.98 -10.05
C HIS A 213 -12.85 -5.52 -10.16
N LEU A 214 -12.54 -4.87 -11.29
CA LEU A 214 -13.05 -3.54 -11.59
C LEU A 214 -14.58 -3.54 -11.58
N SER A 215 -15.24 -4.43 -12.33
CA SER A 215 -16.72 -4.50 -12.31
C SER A 215 -17.29 -4.86 -10.93
N ALA A 216 -16.60 -5.71 -10.17
CA ALA A 216 -17.12 -6.23 -8.91
C ALA A 216 -17.09 -5.21 -7.77
N VAL A 217 -16.14 -4.28 -7.75
CA VAL A 217 -16.06 -3.24 -6.71
C VAL A 217 -17.17 -2.20 -6.89
N TYR A 218 -17.44 -1.75 -8.11
CA TYR A 218 -18.50 -0.76 -8.38
C TYR A 218 -19.92 -1.31 -8.31
N ASN A 219 -20.12 -2.62 -8.47
CA ASN A 219 -21.44 -3.24 -8.41
C ASN A 219 -21.97 -3.39 -6.98
N ILE A 220 -21.19 -2.99 -5.97
CA ILE A 220 -21.64 -3.03 -4.59
C ILE A 220 -22.47 -1.77 -4.34
N GLN A 221 -23.80 -1.89 -4.39
CA GLN A 221 -24.72 -0.81 -4.01
C GLN A 221 -24.41 -0.22 -2.62
N ALA A 222 -23.72 -0.95 -1.74
CA ALA A 222 -23.27 -0.45 -0.45
C ALA A 222 -22.13 0.60 -0.54
N LEU A 223 -21.45 0.75 -1.67
CA LEU A 223 -20.56 1.91 -1.89
C LEU A 223 -21.33 3.23 -1.88
N ASP A 224 -22.62 3.20 -2.22
CA ASP A 224 -23.52 4.37 -2.20
C ASP A 224 -23.75 4.89 -0.78
N ALA A 225 -23.69 3.99 0.21
CA ALA A 225 -23.80 4.35 1.62
C ALA A 225 -22.50 4.98 2.15
N ILE A 226 -21.36 4.74 1.50
CA ILE A 226 -20.04 5.14 1.97
C ILE A 226 -19.54 6.40 1.25
N LEU A 227 -19.59 6.39 -0.08
CA LEU A 227 -19.09 7.44 -0.97
C LEU A 227 -20.24 8.27 -1.54
N ASN A 228 -20.01 9.57 -1.71
CA ASN A 228 -20.99 10.45 -2.34
C ASN A 228 -21.11 10.16 -3.86
N PRO A 229 -22.24 10.50 -4.50
CA PRO A 229 -22.44 10.26 -5.94
C PRO A 229 -21.35 10.88 -6.82
N VAL A 230 -20.90 12.09 -6.47
CA VAL A 230 -19.84 12.81 -7.19
C VAL A 230 -18.53 12.02 -7.21
N ALA A 231 -18.11 11.47 -6.07
CA ALA A 231 -16.90 10.65 -6.02
C ALA A 231 -17.04 9.38 -6.87
N ARG A 232 -18.24 8.82 -7.04
CA ARG A 232 -18.45 7.66 -7.90
C ARG A 232 -18.23 7.99 -9.37
N GLU A 233 -18.77 9.11 -9.84
CA GLU A 233 -18.55 9.55 -11.22
C GLU A 233 -17.07 9.82 -11.49
N GLU A 234 -16.37 10.44 -10.54
CA GLU A 234 -14.92 10.64 -10.61
C GLU A 234 -14.17 9.31 -10.66
N LEU A 235 -14.56 8.34 -9.83
CA LEU A 235 -13.97 7.01 -9.83
C LEU A 235 -14.22 6.29 -11.16
N GLN A 236 -15.42 6.36 -11.74
CA GLN A 236 -15.71 5.74 -13.04
C GLN A 236 -14.87 6.35 -14.17
N LYS A 237 -14.75 7.69 -14.21
CA LYS A 237 -13.86 8.38 -15.16
C LYS A 237 -12.42 7.91 -14.98
N TYR A 238 -11.97 7.82 -13.73
CA TYR A 238 -10.63 7.36 -13.39
C TYR A 238 -10.37 5.92 -13.83
N GLN A 239 -11.32 5.00 -13.65
CA GLN A 239 -11.22 3.62 -14.12
C GLN A 239 -11.00 3.54 -15.63
N VAL A 240 -11.74 4.33 -16.43
CA VAL A 240 -11.56 4.38 -17.88
C VAL A 240 -10.15 4.86 -18.24
N THR A 241 -9.65 5.88 -17.55
CA THR A 241 -8.27 6.37 -17.73
C THR A 241 -7.24 5.29 -17.41
N CYS A 242 -7.34 4.61 -16.26
CA CYS A 242 -6.40 3.55 -15.89
C CYS A 242 -6.39 2.38 -16.89
N LEU A 243 -7.55 1.98 -17.41
CA LEU A 243 -7.66 0.94 -18.43
C LEU A 243 -6.99 1.35 -19.74
N GLN A 244 -7.19 2.59 -20.18
CA GLN A 244 -6.54 3.12 -21.38
C GLN A 244 -5.02 3.19 -21.21
N GLU A 245 -4.55 3.66 -20.06
CA GLU A 245 -3.13 3.73 -19.75
C GLU A 245 -2.49 2.34 -19.66
N SER A 246 -3.16 1.37 -19.04
CA SER A 246 -2.63 0.01 -18.94
C SER A 246 -2.61 -0.71 -20.30
N ALA A 247 -3.58 -0.44 -21.18
CA ALA A 247 -3.59 -0.93 -22.56
C ALA A 247 -2.40 -0.34 -23.34
N ARG A 248 -2.20 0.98 -23.30
CA ARG A 248 -1.04 1.66 -23.92
C ARG A 248 0.29 1.11 -23.40
N HIS A 249 0.42 0.89 -22.10
CA HIS A 249 1.63 0.32 -21.52
C HIS A 249 1.90 -1.11 -22.01
N ARG A 250 0.86 -1.94 -22.14
CA ARG A 250 0.98 -3.30 -22.71
C ARG A 250 1.37 -3.27 -24.18
N GLU A 251 0.80 -2.37 -24.98
CA GLU A 251 1.18 -2.17 -26.37
C GLU A 251 2.67 -1.81 -26.51
N VAL A 252 3.15 -0.83 -25.73
CA VAL A 252 4.57 -0.43 -25.74
C VAL A 252 5.49 -1.59 -25.34
N LEU A 253 5.14 -2.36 -24.32
CA LEU A 253 5.94 -3.53 -23.90
C LEU A 253 5.95 -4.62 -24.98
N SER A 254 4.82 -4.88 -25.63
CA SER A 254 4.72 -5.87 -26.70
C SER A 254 5.51 -5.45 -27.95
N ALA A 255 5.50 -4.16 -28.32
CA ALA A 255 6.28 -3.63 -29.43
C ALA A 255 7.79 -3.69 -29.18
N VAL A 256 8.23 -3.52 -27.92
CA VAL A 256 9.64 -3.65 -27.52
C VAL A 256 10.10 -5.12 -27.48
N ALA A 257 9.19 -6.07 -27.25
CA ALA A 257 9.49 -7.51 -27.27
C ALA A 257 9.51 -8.11 -28.70
N ALA A 258 8.86 -7.47 -29.67
CA ALA A 258 8.76 -7.92 -31.06
C ALA A 258 10.04 -7.90 -31.94
N PRO A 259 11.16 -7.20 -31.65
CA PRO A 259 12.27 -7.11 -32.61
C PRO A 259 13.13 -8.36 -32.81
N LEU A 260 12.88 -9.48 -32.12
CA LEU A 260 13.74 -10.69 -32.19
C LEU A 260 13.11 -11.87 -32.94
N ALA A 261 11.91 -11.73 -33.51
CA ALA A 261 11.20 -12.83 -34.17
C ALA A 261 11.04 -12.65 -35.70
N SER A 262 11.87 -11.83 -36.36
CA SER A 262 11.80 -11.67 -37.82
C SER A 262 13.19 -11.66 -38.46
N THR A 263 13.72 -12.86 -38.72
CA THR A 263 14.65 -13.15 -39.81
C THR A 263 14.69 -14.67 -40.05
N VAL A 264 13.55 -15.23 -40.46
CA VAL A 264 13.57 -16.46 -41.28
C VAL A 264 12.77 -16.14 -42.52
N ALA A 265 13.49 -15.98 -43.63
CA ALA A 265 12.92 -15.74 -44.94
C ALA A 265 12.06 -16.95 -45.38
N PRO A 266 10.92 -16.74 -46.04
CA PRO A 266 10.14 -17.81 -46.62
C PRO A 266 10.75 -18.21 -47.97
N SER A 267 11.31 -19.42 -48.08
CA SER A 267 11.60 -20.01 -49.39
C SER A 267 10.38 -20.80 -49.87
N THR A 268 9.62 -20.16 -50.74
CA THR A 268 8.58 -20.77 -51.56
C THR A 268 9.22 -21.72 -52.57
N MET A 269 8.69 -22.93 -52.73
CA MET A 269 8.18 -23.45 -54.02
C MET A 269 7.48 -24.83 -53.82
N PRO A 270 6.50 -25.18 -54.69
CA PRO A 270 5.49 -26.22 -54.49
C PRO A 270 5.80 -27.52 -55.27
N THR A 271 5.07 -28.62 -55.04
CA THR A 271 4.47 -29.51 -56.09
C THR A 271 3.86 -30.80 -55.52
N ALA A 272 2.63 -31.06 -56.00
CA ALA A 272 1.91 -32.32 -56.24
C ALA A 272 1.43 -33.27 -55.12
N LEU A 273 0.10 -33.44 -55.16
CA LEU A 273 -0.76 -34.55 -54.76
C LEU A 273 -0.22 -35.95 -55.09
N VAL A 274 -0.46 -36.93 -54.21
CA VAL A 274 -1.41 -38.07 -54.38
C VAL A 274 -1.34 -38.97 -53.11
N PRO A 275 -2.44 -39.63 -52.68
CA PRO A 275 -2.58 -40.24 -51.36
C PRO A 275 -2.37 -41.77 -51.37
N CYS A 276 -1.93 -42.35 -50.25
CA CYS A 276 -2.14 -43.78 -49.99
C CYS A 276 -2.26 -44.11 -48.49
N LYS A 277 -3.02 -45.19 -48.26
CA LYS A 277 -3.67 -45.65 -47.04
C LYS A 277 -2.72 -46.33 -46.02
N GLN A 278 -3.04 -46.11 -44.74
CA GLN A 278 -3.34 -47.11 -43.70
C GLN A 278 -2.24 -48.03 -43.14
N GLN A 279 -2.39 -48.28 -41.82
CA GLN A 279 -1.90 -49.41 -41.00
C GLN A 279 -0.56 -49.16 -40.28
N GLU A 280 -0.55 -48.73 -39.01
CA GLU A 280 -0.88 -49.45 -37.76
C GLU A 280 0.24 -50.38 -37.26
N MET A 281 0.54 -50.20 -35.98
CA MET A 281 1.24 -51.08 -35.03
C MET A 281 2.78 -51.14 -34.98
N GLN A 282 3.25 -50.56 -33.87
CA GLN A 282 4.00 -51.23 -32.79
C GLN A 282 5.54 -51.09 -32.73
N ARG A 283 5.91 -50.43 -31.62
CA ARG A 283 6.83 -50.88 -30.56
C ARG A 283 8.25 -50.33 -30.64
N GLU A 284 8.40 -49.17 -29.98
CA GLU A 284 9.68 -48.55 -29.66
C GLU A 284 10.48 -49.35 -28.62
N THR A 285 11.77 -49.24 -28.83
CA THR A 285 12.88 -49.96 -28.21
C THR A 285 13.41 -49.20 -26.98
N LEU A 286 13.95 -49.99 -26.06
CA LEU A 286 14.70 -49.63 -24.85
C LEU A 286 15.97 -48.78 -25.09
N THR A 287 16.34 -47.99 -24.06
CA THR A 287 17.72 -47.62 -23.59
C THR A 287 18.59 -46.76 -24.52
N GLU A 288 19.49 -45.85 -24.10
CA GLU A 288 19.97 -45.25 -22.85
C GLU A 288 21.04 -44.18 -23.25
N ALA A 289 21.44 -43.33 -22.30
CA ALA A 289 22.73 -42.63 -22.19
C ALA A 289 22.96 -41.22 -22.80
N ALA A 290 22.93 -40.24 -21.88
CA ALA A 290 24.02 -39.31 -21.54
C ALA A 290 24.60 -38.34 -22.59
N ARG A 291 24.46 -37.03 -22.36
CA ARG A 291 25.50 -36.16 -21.73
C ARG A 291 25.09 -34.69 -21.71
N GLU A 292 25.54 -34.05 -20.62
CA GLU A 292 25.84 -32.64 -20.36
C GLU A 292 25.73 -31.67 -21.55
N SER A 293 24.97 -30.58 -21.35
CA SER A 293 25.20 -29.34 -22.08
C SER A 293 25.22 -28.15 -21.13
N ALA A 294 26.31 -27.40 -21.24
CA ALA A 294 26.69 -26.28 -20.41
C ALA A 294 25.68 -25.12 -20.48
N ALA A 295 25.28 -24.62 -19.32
CA ALA A 295 24.52 -23.39 -19.20
C ALA A 295 25.42 -22.19 -19.50
N THR A 296 25.30 -21.65 -20.71
CA THR A 296 25.81 -20.32 -21.07
C THR A 296 24.98 -19.21 -20.41
N PRO A 297 25.62 -18.09 -19.99
CA PRO A 297 24.98 -17.00 -19.28
C PRO A 297 24.07 -16.18 -20.20
N SER A 298 22.83 -15.96 -19.77
CA SER A 298 21.90 -15.02 -20.40
C SER A 298 22.41 -13.57 -20.27
N PRO A 299 22.59 -12.83 -21.38
CA PRO A 299 22.98 -11.43 -21.32
C PRO A 299 21.77 -10.50 -21.28
N SER A 300 22.01 -9.28 -20.77
CA SER A 300 21.23 -8.05 -20.98
C SER A 300 20.16 -7.64 -19.95
N ARG A 301 20.56 -7.52 -18.68
CA ARG A 301 19.93 -6.58 -17.72
C ARG A 301 20.50 -5.17 -17.88
N ARG A 302 20.25 -4.50 -19.02
CA ARG A 302 20.63 -3.08 -19.22
C ARG A 302 19.66 -2.36 -20.16
N THR A 303 18.58 -1.77 -19.64
CA THR A 303 17.87 -0.68 -20.38
C THR A 303 17.03 0.30 -19.53
N ASN A 304 16.68 0.06 -18.27
CA ASN A 304 15.68 0.92 -17.59
C ASN A 304 16.23 2.09 -16.74
N TRP A 305 17.54 2.36 -16.70
CA TRP A 305 18.10 3.40 -15.82
C TRP A 305 17.83 4.83 -16.33
N ARG A 306 17.78 5.04 -17.65
CA ARG A 306 17.55 6.36 -18.26
C ARG A 306 16.14 6.88 -17.97
N TRP A 307 15.15 6.01 -18.01
CA TRP A 307 13.76 6.33 -17.69
C TRP A 307 13.58 6.69 -16.20
N ASN A 308 14.28 5.99 -15.31
CA ASN A 308 14.26 6.30 -13.88
C ASN A 308 14.97 7.63 -13.58
N ALA A 309 16.05 7.96 -14.28
CA ALA A 309 16.74 9.25 -14.13
C ALA A 309 15.87 10.44 -14.57
N ILE A 310 15.11 10.29 -15.68
CA ILE A 310 14.20 11.33 -16.16
C ILE A 310 13.05 11.55 -15.16
N ARG A 311 12.44 10.46 -14.64
CA ARG A 311 11.38 10.58 -13.61
C ARG A 311 11.86 11.29 -12.35
N ILE A 312 13.07 10.96 -11.87
CA ILE A 312 13.66 11.61 -10.70
C ILE A 312 13.94 13.09 -11.00
N GLY A 313 14.43 13.42 -12.20
CA GLY A 313 14.67 14.79 -12.63
C GLY A 313 13.39 15.63 -12.68
N VAL A 314 12.29 15.09 -13.21
CA VAL A 314 10.98 15.77 -13.25
C VAL A 314 10.44 16.02 -11.84
N ILE A 315 10.54 15.04 -10.93
CA ILE A 315 10.08 15.18 -9.54
C ILE A 315 10.90 16.24 -8.80
N LEU A 316 12.22 16.28 -9.00
CA LEU A 316 13.08 17.31 -8.42
C LEU A 316 12.76 18.70 -8.97
N LEU A 317 12.53 18.82 -10.28
CA LEU A 317 12.13 20.08 -10.91
C LEU A 317 10.80 20.58 -10.34
N LEU A 318 9.82 19.68 -10.18
CA LEU A 318 8.51 20.00 -9.60
C LEU A 318 8.65 20.48 -8.15
N ALA A 319 9.48 19.81 -7.35
CA ALA A 319 9.75 20.19 -5.96
C ALA A 319 10.44 21.56 -5.85
N VAL A 320 11.36 21.88 -6.77
CA VAL A 320 12.02 23.20 -6.85
C VAL A 320 11.01 24.28 -7.25
N LEU A 321 10.17 24.03 -8.26
CA LEU A 321 9.13 24.96 -8.70
C LEU A 321 8.10 25.23 -7.58
N LEU A 322 7.68 24.20 -6.83
CA LEU A 322 6.81 24.35 -5.66
C LEU A 322 7.44 25.17 -4.53
N ARG A 323 8.76 25.06 -4.34
CA ARG A 323 9.47 25.92 -3.38
C ARG A 323 9.55 27.38 -3.84
N PHE A 324 9.68 27.62 -5.14
CA PHE A 324 9.72 28.98 -5.69
C PHE A 324 8.35 29.67 -5.66
N THR A 325 7.25 28.95 -5.88
CA THR A 325 5.91 29.52 -5.85
C THR A 325 5.40 29.75 -4.42
N SER A 326 5.66 28.82 -3.49
CA SER A 326 5.23 28.95 -2.08
C SER A 326 5.87 30.14 -1.35
N GLY A 327 7.15 30.45 -1.61
CA GLY A 327 7.85 31.56 -0.95
C GLY A 327 7.37 32.97 -1.36
N ARG A 328 6.78 33.13 -2.56
CA ARG A 328 6.19 34.40 -3.00
C ARG A 328 4.72 34.52 -2.62
N PHE A 329 3.97 33.41 -2.65
CA PHE A 329 2.57 33.38 -2.23
C PHE A 329 2.40 33.68 -0.73
N VAL A 330 3.27 33.13 0.11
CA VAL A 330 3.24 33.38 1.57
C VAL A 330 3.53 34.85 1.89
N ARG A 331 4.41 35.52 1.12
CA ARG A 331 4.67 36.96 1.27
C ARG A 331 3.50 37.82 0.80
N ALA A 332 2.87 37.47 -0.33
CA ALA A 332 1.67 38.17 -0.80
C ALA A 332 0.49 38.03 0.16
N LEU A 333 0.27 36.83 0.73
CA LEU A 333 -0.79 36.57 1.71
C LEU A 333 -0.56 37.35 3.01
N LYS A 334 0.69 37.44 3.48
CA LYS A 334 1.04 38.19 4.70
C LYS A 334 0.82 39.69 4.52
N ASN A 335 1.11 40.23 3.34
CA ASN A 335 0.84 41.64 3.03
C ASN A 335 -0.66 41.91 2.91
N ALA A 336 -1.44 41.01 2.31
CA ALA A 336 -2.90 41.14 2.23
C ALA A 336 -3.59 41.05 3.61
N LEU A 337 -3.07 40.20 4.51
CA LEU A 337 -3.56 40.07 5.90
C LEU A 337 -3.19 41.25 6.81
N GLN A 338 -2.13 41.99 6.49
CA GLN A 338 -1.77 43.21 7.24
C GLN A 338 -2.66 44.40 6.85
N ILE A 339 -3.11 44.48 5.61
CA ILE A 339 -3.97 45.57 5.13
C ILE A 339 -5.40 45.46 5.70
N THR A 340 -5.86 44.25 6.04
CA THR A 340 -7.22 44.03 6.59
C THR A 340 -7.33 44.25 8.11
N ARG A 341 -6.23 44.43 8.84
CA ARG A 341 -6.24 44.67 10.30
C ARG A 341 -6.13 46.14 10.71
N ALA A 342 -5.99 47.06 9.77
CA ALA A 342 -5.95 48.49 10.05
C ALA A 342 -7.33 49.16 9.82
N ALA A 343 -8.33 48.80 10.62
CA ALA A 343 -9.57 49.55 10.73
C ALA A 343 -9.75 50.02 12.19
N PRO A 344 -9.69 51.34 12.47
CA PRO A 344 -9.79 51.85 13.83
C PRO A 344 -11.25 51.85 14.31
N ALA A 345 -11.54 51.05 15.34
CA ALA A 345 -12.83 51.06 16.01
C ALA A 345 -12.96 52.30 16.91
N ARG A 346 -13.76 53.28 16.47
CA ARG A 346 -14.26 54.39 17.29
C ARG A 346 -15.12 53.84 18.44
N ARG A 347 -14.60 53.85 19.66
CA ARG A 347 -15.39 53.72 20.90
C ARG A 347 -16.14 55.02 21.15
N ARG A 348 -17.47 54.99 21.14
CA ARG A 348 -18.33 56.01 21.76
C ARG A 348 -18.54 55.64 23.22
N THR A 349 -18.10 56.50 24.11
CA THR A 349 -18.46 56.56 25.53
C THR A 349 -19.87 57.12 25.67
N LEU A 350 -20.74 56.40 26.37
CA LEU A 350 -21.97 56.95 26.97
C LEU A 350 -21.68 57.18 28.45
N THR A 351 -21.68 58.45 28.85
CA THR A 351 -21.85 58.89 30.24
C THR A 351 -23.35 59.07 30.51
N LEU A 352 -23.71 58.84 31.78
CA LEU A 352 -25.04 59.05 32.39
C LEU A 352 -25.73 60.34 31.95
#